data_AF-A0A1X1FBU3-F1
#
_entry.id   AF-A0A1X1FBU3-F1
#
_cell.length_a   1.000
_cell.length_b   1.000
_cell.length_c   1.000
_cell.angle_alpha   90.00
_cell.angle_beta   90.00
_cell.angle_gamma   90.00
#
_symmetry.space_group_name_H-M   'P 1'
#
loop_
_entity.id
_entity.type
_entity.pdbx_description
1 polymer ?
#
loop_
_entity_poly.entity_id
_entity_poly.type
_entity_poly.pdbx_seq_one_letter_code
_entity_poly.pdbx_strand_id
1 'polypeptide(L)'
;MENSNHKQVLTTRLVEMSILAGCSYVLMFLSVPIIPIVPYMKLDLSDMPILIGTVIFGPVGGMTIAGLKALLYWVTTGASIFGFIGVGSSLISSLVLIWSYYLGERAFSFTSGLKKTTLVILTMAISLMIVMSTINWLGVIPLYMNLMNMKLGFPLSTVILFGAVPFNLIKGVVVGGVFYAIKGSFLPRLKLR
;
A
#
# COMPACT_ATOMS: atom_id res chain seq x y z
N MET A 1 30.63 -0.61 25.28
CA MET A 1 29.97 -1.79 24.67
C MET A 1 28.47 -1.55 24.43
N GLU A 2 27.75 -0.83 25.30
CA GLU A 2 26.33 -0.50 25.10
C GLU A 2 26.03 0.37 23.86
N ASN A 3 26.91 1.34 23.59
CA ASN A 3 26.78 2.26 22.45
C ASN A 3 27.07 1.60 21.07
N SER A 4 27.81 0.48 21.03
CA SER A 4 28.04 -0.27 19.77
C SER A 4 26.85 -1.18 19.44
N ASN A 5 26.22 -1.79 20.44
CA ASN A 5 25.02 -2.60 20.25
C ASN A 5 23.84 -1.78 19.74
N HIS A 6 23.62 -0.57 20.29
CA HIS A 6 22.57 0.31 19.81
C HIS A 6 22.77 0.72 18.34
N LYS A 7 24.01 1.08 17.96
CA LYS A 7 24.35 1.40 16.57
C LYS A 7 24.14 0.19 15.63
N GLN A 8 24.54 -1.01 16.04
CA GLN A 8 24.36 -2.23 15.25
C GLN A 8 22.88 -2.58 15.02
N VAL A 9 22.02 -2.39 16.04
CA VAL A 9 20.57 -2.58 15.92
C VAL A 9 19.96 -1.56 14.96
N LEU A 10 20.37 -0.29 15.04
CA LEU A 10 19.92 0.75 14.10
C LEU A 10 20.34 0.44 12.65
N THR A 11 21.60 0.04 12.44
CA THR A 11 22.09 -0.34 11.10
C THR A 11 21.31 -1.53 10.55
N THR A 12 21.03 -2.54 11.38
CA THR A 12 20.25 -3.72 10.97
C THR A 12 18.84 -3.32 10.52
N ARG A 13 18.15 -2.48 11.31
CA ARG A 13 16.80 -1.98 10.95
C ARG A 13 16.81 -1.19 9.64
N LEU A 14 17.82 -0.36 9.41
CA LEU A 14 17.96 0.40 8.16
C LEU A 14 18.14 -0.52 6.96
N VAL A 15 18.97 -1.56 7.07
CA VAL A 15 19.19 -2.55 6.02
C VAL A 15 17.90 -3.32 5.73
N GLU A 16 17.21 -3.81 6.76
CA GLU A 16 15.96 -4.55 6.61
C GLU A 16 14.85 -3.71 5.94
N MET A 17 14.68 -2.45 6.37
CA MET A 17 13.74 -1.52 5.73
C MET A 17 14.10 -1.27 4.27
N SER A 18 15.40 -1.14 3.95
CA SER A 18 15.87 -0.92 2.58
C SER A 18 15.60 -2.14 1.69
N ILE A 19 15.81 -3.35 2.20
CA ILE A 19 15.49 -4.59 1.48
C ILE A 19 13.99 -4.69 1.21
N LEU A 20 13.14 -4.42 2.21
CA LEU A 20 11.69 -4.43 2.04
C LEU A 20 11.22 -3.36 1.03
N ALA A 21 11.84 -2.18 1.02
CA ALA A 21 11.56 -1.13 0.04
C ALA A 21 11.96 -1.56 -1.37
N GLY A 22 13.12 -2.20 -1.53
CA GLY A 22 13.58 -2.77 -2.80
C GLY A 22 12.64 -3.88 -3.33
N CYS A 23 12.20 -4.79 -2.46
CA CYS A 23 11.22 -5.81 -2.81
C CYS A 23 9.89 -5.19 -3.24
N SER A 24 9.40 -4.19 -2.49
CA SER A 24 8.18 -3.46 -2.83
C SER A 24 8.30 -2.77 -4.19
N TYR A 25 9.45 -2.14 -4.45
CA TYR A 25 9.74 -1.48 -5.72
C TYR A 25 9.71 -2.47 -6.90
N VAL A 26 10.35 -3.62 -6.80
CA VAL A 26 10.33 -4.65 -7.85
C VAL A 26 8.90 -5.16 -8.09
N LEU A 27 8.14 -5.44 -7.02
CA LEU A 27 6.75 -5.90 -7.13
C LEU A 27 5.82 -4.87 -7.78
N MET A 28 6.14 -3.57 -7.71
CA MET A 28 5.33 -2.52 -8.33
C MET A 28 5.36 -2.59 -9.87
N PHE A 29 6.42 -3.14 -10.48
CA PHE A 29 6.46 -3.38 -11.93
C PHE A 29 5.53 -4.52 -12.36
N LEU A 30 5.26 -5.47 -11.46
CA LEU A 30 4.34 -6.59 -11.69
C LEU A 30 2.88 -6.17 -11.42
N SER A 31 2.46 -5.08 -12.06
CA SER A 31 1.14 -4.49 -11.88
C SER A 31 0.20 -4.83 -13.03
N VAL A 32 -1.05 -5.18 -12.69
CA VAL A 32 -2.06 -5.64 -13.65
C VAL A 32 -3.30 -4.75 -13.61
N PRO A 33 -3.81 -4.27 -14.78
CA PRO A 33 -5.09 -3.56 -14.82
C PRO A 33 -6.24 -4.56 -14.66
N ILE A 34 -7.03 -4.40 -13.60
CA ILE A 34 -8.11 -5.35 -13.28
C ILE A 34 -9.51 -4.85 -13.67
N ILE A 35 -9.70 -3.54 -13.80
CA ILE A 35 -11.00 -2.94 -14.13
C ILE A 35 -10.89 -2.21 -15.49
N PRO A 36 -11.60 -2.67 -16.54
CA PRO A 36 -11.47 -2.11 -17.89
C PRO A 36 -11.81 -0.62 -18.04
N ILE A 37 -12.77 -0.08 -17.26
CA ILE A 37 -13.16 1.34 -17.33
C ILE A 37 -12.06 2.27 -16.77
N VAL A 38 -11.12 1.75 -15.97
CA VAL A 38 -10.02 2.51 -15.36
C VAL A 38 -8.68 1.79 -15.55
N PRO A 39 -8.19 1.63 -16.79
CA PRO A 39 -7.00 0.82 -17.09
C PRO A 39 -5.70 1.40 -16.52
N TYR A 40 -5.71 2.67 -16.10
CA TYR A 40 -4.62 3.34 -15.41
C TYR A 40 -4.53 2.97 -13.91
N MET A 41 -5.59 2.40 -13.33
CA MET A 41 -5.59 1.88 -11.96
C MET A 41 -5.14 0.42 -11.99
N LYS A 42 -3.88 0.19 -11.60
CA LYS A 42 -3.27 -1.14 -11.63
C LYS A 42 -3.17 -1.73 -10.23
N LEU A 43 -3.52 -3.01 -10.13
CA LEU A 43 -3.33 -3.81 -8.93
C LEU A 43 -1.90 -4.36 -8.92
N ASP A 44 -1.22 -4.22 -7.80
CA ASP A 44 0.10 -4.76 -7.56
C ASP A 44 0.21 -5.27 -6.11
N LEU A 45 1.21 -6.09 -5.84
CA LEU A 45 1.48 -6.63 -4.51
C LEU A 45 2.60 -5.88 -3.78
N SER A 46 2.96 -4.66 -4.22
CA SER A 46 4.03 -3.87 -3.60
C SER A 46 3.70 -3.39 -2.19
N ASP A 47 2.42 -3.38 -1.81
CA ASP A 47 1.98 -3.03 -0.46
C ASP A 47 2.21 -4.17 0.55
N MET A 48 2.47 -5.39 0.08
CA MET A 48 2.69 -6.55 0.94
C MET A 48 4.00 -6.45 1.76
N PRO A 49 5.19 -6.16 1.19
CA PRO A 49 6.40 -5.97 2.00
C PRO A 49 6.33 -4.71 2.87
N ILE A 50 5.59 -3.67 2.46
CA ILE A 50 5.29 -2.49 3.29
C ILE A 50 4.52 -2.90 4.55
N LEU A 51 3.50 -3.75 4.43
CA LEU A 51 2.74 -4.26 5.57
C LEU A 51 3.58 -5.17 6.46
N ILE A 52 4.46 -6.01 5.89
CA ILE A 52 5.44 -6.77 6.68
C ILE A 52 6.32 -5.82 7.49
N GLY A 53 6.86 -4.77 6.86
CA GLY A 53 7.63 -3.74 7.54
C GLY A 53 6.84 -3.02 8.64
N THR A 54 5.54 -2.81 8.44
CA THR A 54 4.63 -2.25 9.45
C THR A 54 4.54 -3.15 10.68
N VAL A 55 4.52 -4.47 10.50
CA VAL A 55 4.50 -5.41 11.63
C VAL A 55 5.82 -5.40 12.41
N ILE A 56 6.95 -5.32 11.71
CA ILE A 56 8.27 -5.43 12.32
C ILE A 56 8.70 -4.11 12.99
N PHE A 57 8.48 -2.98 12.31
CA PHE A 57 9.00 -1.66 12.68
C PHE A 57 7.90 -0.69 13.13
N GLY A 58 6.65 -1.14 13.17
CA GLY A 58 5.50 -0.28 13.46
C GLY A 58 5.07 0.57 12.25
N PRO A 59 4.02 1.39 12.41
CA PRO A 59 3.46 2.20 11.33
C PRO A 59 4.48 3.15 10.70
N VAL A 60 5.35 3.75 11.52
CA VAL A 60 6.40 4.67 11.02
C VAL A 60 7.38 3.95 10.10
N GLY A 61 7.85 2.74 10.45
CA GLY A 61 8.72 1.98 9.57
C GLY A 61 8.04 1.57 8.27
N GLY A 62 6.76 1.18 8.33
CA GLY A 62 5.95 0.93 7.13
C GLY A 62 5.86 2.17 6.22
N MET A 63 5.62 3.35 6.79
CA MET A 63 5.56 4.60 6.03
C MET A 63 6.89 4.95 5.38
N THR A 64 8.01 4.72 6.08
CA THR A 64 9.37 4.91 5.52
C THR A 64 9.59 3.98 4.33
N ILE A 65 9.24 2.71 4.44
CA ILE A 65 9.38 1.73 3.34
C ILE A 65 8.50 2.14 2.14
N ALA A 66 7.26 2.57 2.39
CA ALA A 66 6.34 3.06 1.36
C ALA A 66 6.89 4.30 0.63
N GLY A 67 7.45 5.25 1.39
CA GLY A 67 8.10 6.44 0.85
C GLY A 67 9.32 6.09 -0.02
N LEU A 68 10.18 5.18 0.45
CA LEU A 68 11.33 4.71 -0.32
C LEU A 68 10.90 3.99 -1.61
N LYS A 69 9.90 3.10 -1.54
CA LYS A 69 9.30 2.45 -2.73
C LYS A 69 8.86 3.51 -3.74
N ALA A 70 8.06 4.48 -3.29
CA ALA A 70 7.49 5.52 -4.13
C ALA A 70 8.59 6.37 -4.79
N LEU A 71 9.58 6.81 -4.01
CA LEU A 71 10.70 7.58 -4.52
C LEU A 71 11.53 6.80 -5.55
N LEU A 72 11.89 5.55 -5.25
CA LEU A 72 12.64 4.69 -6.16
C LEU A 72 11.88 4.49 -7.47
N TYR A 73 10.59 4.17 -7.40
CA TYR A 73 9.76 3.97 -8.58
C TYR A 73 9.65 5.23 -9.42
N TRP A 74 9.41 6.39 -8.80
CA TRP A 74 9.30 7.65 -9.53
C TRP A 74 10.60 8.04 -10.24
N VAL A 75 11.74 7.97 -9.55
CA VAL A 75 13.05 8.34 -10.12
C VAL A 75 13.43 7.41 -11.27
N THR A 76 13.23 6.10 -11.12
CA THR A 76 13.62 5.11 -12.13
C THR A 76 12.67 5.04 -13.33
N THR A 77 11.43 5.54 -13.20
CA THR A 77 10.46 5.63 -14.31
C THR A 77 10.46 7.00 -15.00
N GLY A 78 11.53 7.78 -14.83
CA GLY A 78 11.78 9.03 -15.54
C GLY A 78 11.38 10.31 -14.81
N ALA A 79 10.99 10.22 -13.53
CA ALA A 79 10.74 11.36 -12.64
C ALA A 79 9.79 12.43 -13.20
N SER A 80 8.80 12.02 -14.01
CA SER A 80 7.88 12.97 -14.64
C SER A 80 6.84 13.51 -13.66
N ILE A 81 6.37 14.74 -13.88
CA ILE A 81 5.28 15.34 -13.10
C ILE A 81 3.98 14.53 -13.19
N PHE A 82 3.76 13.89 -14.35
CA PHE A 82 2.61 13.03 -14.59
C PHE A 82 2.72 11.70 -13.82
N GLY A 83 3.90 11.08 -13.84
CA GLY A 83 4.19 9.89 -13.05
C GLY A 83 4.07 10.14 -11.54
N PHE A 84 4.34 11.39 -11.10
CA PHE A 84 4.21 11.78 -9.70
C PHE A 84 2.77 11.64 -9.18
N ILE A 85 1.75 11.88 -9.99
CA ILE A 85 0.34 11.70 -9.60
C ILE A 85 0.05 10.23 -9.29
N GLY A 86 0.49 9.33 -10.18
CA GLY A 86 0.31 7.89 -10.02
C GLY A 86 1.08 7.34 -8.81
N VAL A 87 2.35 7.74 -8.67
CA VAL A 87 3.18 7.35 -7.54
C VAL A 87 2.64 7.92 -6.22
N GLY A 88 2.20 9.18 -6.21
CA GLY A 88 1.57 9.80 -5.04
C GLY A 88 0.28 9.09 -4.63
N SER A 89 -0.56 8.71 -5.60
CA SER A 89 -1.75 7.90 -5.35
C SER A 89 -1.41 6.51 -4.78
N SER A 90 -0.35 5.87 -5.30
CA SER A 90 0.17 4.61 -4.75
C SER A 90 0.67 4.78 -3.31
N LEU A 91 1.42 5.85 -3.02
CA LEU A 91 1.92 6.16 -1.68
C LEU A 91 0.75 6.37 -0.69
N ILE A 92 -0.25 7.17 -1.04
CA ILE A 92 -1.43 7.40 -0.19
C ILE A 92 -2.18 6.08 0.04
N SER A 93 -2.35 5.25 -0.99
CA SER A 93 -2.92 3.91 -0.85
C SER A 93 -2.14 3.06 0.14
N SER A 94 -0.79 3.07 0.11
CA SER A 94 0.04 2.38 1.09
C SER A 94 -0.19 2.91 2.51
N LEU A 95 -0.22 4.24 2.69
CA LEU A 95 -0.46 4.88 3.99
C LEU A 95 -1.80 4.50 4.60
N VAL A 96 -2.87 4.45 3.78
CA VAL A 96 -4.20 4.01 4.23
C VAL A 96 -4.14 2.56 4.69
N LEU A 97 -3.51 1.66 3.91
CA LEU A 97 -3.38 0.26 4.30
C LEU A 97 -2.59 0.06 5.60
N ILE A 98 -1.49 0.80 5.79
CA ILE A 98 -0.69 0.79 7.02
C ILE A 98 -1.56 1.15 8.23
N TRP A 99 -2.26 2.28 8.16
CA TRP A 99 -3.08 2.76 9.26
C TRP A 99 -4.29 1.87 9.52
N SER A 100 -5.00 1.44 8.49
CA SER A 100 -6.15 0.55 8.63
C SER A 100 -5.76 -0.81 9.19
N TYR A 101 -4.61 -1.36 8.80
CA TYR A 101 -4.05 -2.55 9.41
C TYR A 101 -3.73 -2.32 10.89
N TYR A 102 -2.98 -1.27 11.21
CA TYR A 102 -2.52 -0.98 12.57
C TYR A 102 -3.67 -0.70 13.53
N LEU A 103 -4.64 0.11 13.12
CA LEU A 103 -5.82 0.42 13.90
C LEU A 103 -6.76 -0.79 13.99
N GLY A 104 -6.94 -1.55 12.91
CA GLY A 104 -7.73 -2.78 12.91
C GLY A 104 -7.17 -3.83 13.87
N GLU A 105 -5.86 -4.07 13.86
CA GLU A 105 -5.20 -5.02 14.76
C GLU A 105 -5.40 -4.67 16.25
N ARG A 106 -5.46 -3.36 16.56
CA ARG A 106 -5.73 -2.85 17.91
C ARG A 106 -7.20 -2.93 18.27
N ALA A 107 -8.07 -2.48 17.37
CA ALA A 107 -9.52 -2.46 17.57
C ALA A 107 -10.07 -3.86 17.81
N PHE A 108 -9.58 -4.87 17.07
CA PHE A 108 -10.04 -6.26 17.19
C PHE A 108 -9.12 -7.12 18.05
N SER A 109 -8.38 -6.53 18.98
CA SER A 109 -7.48 -7.24 19.91
C SER A 109 -8.22 -8.25 20.80
N PHE A 110 -9.51 -8.05 21.04
CA PHE A 110 -10.39 -8.95 21.79
C PHE A 110 -10.79 -10.22 21.03
N THR A 111 -10.46 -10.34 19.75
CA THR A 111 -10.77 -11.51 18.93
C THR A 111 -9.48 -12.15 18.40
N SER A 112 -9.53 -13.42 18.03
CA SER A 112 -8.35 -14.18 17.59
C SER A 112 -8.63 -15.05 16.37
N GLY A 113 -7.55 -15.61 15.80
CA GLY A 113 -7.60 -16.53 14.67
C GLY A 113 -8.18 -15.94 13.39
N LEU A 114 -8.99 -16.75 12.69
CA LEU A 114 -9.56 -16.39 11.40
C LEU A 114 -10.53 -15.20 11.50
N LYS A 115 -11.30 -15.10 12.60
CA LYS A 115 -12.24 -13.98 12.82
C LYS A 115 -11.51 -12.63 12.86
N LYS A 116 -10.39 -12.55 13.58
CA LYS A 116 -9.57 -11.32 13.64
C LYS A 116 -9.05 -10.96 12.25
N THR A 117 -8.50 -11.96 11.57
CA THR A 117 -7.94 -11.82 10.23
C THR A 117 -8.96 -11.24 9.25
N THR A 118 -10.17 -11.83 9.20
CA THR A 118 -11.24 -11.35 8.32
C THR A 118 -11.66 -9.93 8.66
N LEU A 119 -11.84 -9.58 9.95
CA LEU A 119 -12.22 -8.22 10.34
C LEU A 119 -11.18 -7.18 9.94
N VAL A 120 -9.89 -7.46 10.15
CA VAL A 120 -8.81 -6.54 9.76
C VAL A 120 -8.73 -6.37 8.24
N ILE A 121 -8.84 -7.45 7.46
CA ILE A 121 -8.86 -7.38 5.99
C ILE A 121 -10.06 -6.54 5.52
N LEU A 122 -11.24 -6.74 6.10
CA LEU A 122 -12.43 -5.95 5.78
C LEU A 122 -12.23 -4.47 6.11
N THR A 123 -11.65 -4.15 7.27
CA THR A 123 -11.30 -2.76 7.63
C THR A 123 -10.33 -2.15 6.63
N MET A 124 -9.27 -2.86 6.24
CA MET A 124 -8.34 -2.40 5.21
C MET A 124 -9.03 -2.14 3.87
N ALA A 125 -9.87 -3.07 3.42
CA ALA A 125 -10.57 -2.95 2.15
C ALA A 125 -11.59 -1.79 2.14
N ILE A 126 -12.39 -1.65 3.19
CA ILE A 126 -13.39 -0.59 3.31
C ILE A 126 -12.72 0.78 3.46
N SER A 127 -11.68 0.90 4.30
CA SER A 127 -10.94 2.15 4.43
C SER A 127 -10.28 2.56 3.12
N LEU A 128 -9.63 1.61 2.42
CA LEU A 128 -9.00 1.88 1.14
C LEU A 128 -10.04 2.33 0.10
N MET A 129 -11.17 1.62 0.03
CA MET A 129 -12.29 1.97 -0.84
C MET A 129 -12.77 3.40 -0.60
N ILE A 130 -13.08 3.77 0.64
CA ILE A 130 -13.62 5.09 0.98
C ILE A 130 -12.61 6.18 0.65
N VAL A 131 -11.39 6.07 1.19
CA VAL A 131 -10.38 7.13 1.09
C VAL A 131 -9.91 7.30 -0.34
N MET A 132 -9.52 6.21 -1.03
CA MET A 132 -9.00 6.33 -2.39
C MET A 132 -10.08 6.69 -3.39
N SER A 133 -11.33 6.25 -3.23
CA SER A 133 -12.40 6.69 -4.14
C SER A 133 -12.69 8.18 -3.98
N THR A 134 -12.63 8.71 -2.74
CA THR A 134 -12.77 10.14 -2.46
C THR A 134 -11.62 10.94 -3.08
N ILE A 135 -10.39 10.50 -2.88
CA ILE A 135 -9.19 11.14 -3.46
C ILE A 135 -9.20 11.08 -4.98
N ASN A 136 -9.69 9.97 -5.56
CA ASN A 136 -9.85 9.87 -7.01
C ASN A 136 -10.90 10.83 -7.53
N TRP A 137 -12.01 11.01 -6.81
CA TRP A 137 -13.08 11.91 -7.21
C TRP A 137 -12.68 13.39 -7.14
N LEU A 138 -12.01 13.79 -6.04
CA LEU A 138 -11.69 15.20 -5.78
C LEU A 138 -10.34 15.65 -6.34
N GLY A 139 -9.41 14.71 -6.54
CA GLY A 139 -8.01 15.03 -6.83
C GLY A 139 -7.47 14.28 -8.04
N VAL A 140 -7.20 12.99 -7.89
CA VAL A 140 -6.37 12.23 -8.85
C VAL A 140 -6.96 12.24 -10.27
N ILE A 141 -8.24 11.91 -10.44
CA ILE A 141 -8.84 11.89 -11.79
C ILE A 141 -8.97 13.30 -12.37
N PRO A 142 -9.49 14.31 -11.64
CA PRO A 142 -9.48 15.69 -12.12
C PRO A 142 -8.09 16.21 -12.52
N LEU A 143 -7.05 15.87 -11.76
CA LEU A 143 -5.66 16.25 -12.11
C LEU A 143 -5.23 15.59 -13.42
N TYR A 144 -5.53 14.31 -13.65
CA TYR A 144 -5.27 13.65 -14.93
C TYR A 144 -6.05 14.30 -16.08
N MET A 145 -7.30 14.69 -15.87
CA MET A 145 -8.10 15.40 -16.89
C MET A 145 -7.48 16.75 -17.26
N ASN A 146 -7.08 17.54 -16.26
CA ASN A 146 -6.58 18.90 -16.46
C ASN A 146 -5.14 18.95 -16.97
N LEU A 147 -4.25 18.10 -16.44
CA LEU A 147 -2.82 18.14 -16.75
C LEU A 147 -2.44 17.26 -17.95
N MET A 148 -3.19 16.20 -18.22
CA MET A 148 -2.91 15.25 -19.30
C MET A 148 -3.97 15.23 -20.39
N ASN A 149 -4.94 16.15 -20.36
CA ASN A 149 -6.07 16.18 -21.30
C ASN A 149 -6.79 14.83 -21.40
N MET A 150 -6.84 14.07 -20.29
CA MET A 150 -7.46 12.75 -20.26
C MET A 150 -8.97 12.90 -20.49
N LYS A 151 -9.46 12.31 -21.57
CA LYS A 151 -10.90 12.27 -21.90
C LYS A 151 -11.52 11.03 -21.27
N LEU A 152 -12.48 11.24 -20.38
CA LEU A 152 -13.28 10.14 -19.84
C LEU A 152 -14.36 9.73 -20.86
N GLY A 153 -14.52 8.43 -21.07
CA GLY A 153 -15.61 7.89 -21.90
C GLY A 153 -16.99 7.93 -21.21
N PHE A 154 -17.02 8.21 -19.91
CA PHE A 154 -18.20 8.25 -19.06
C PHE A 154 -18.13 9.45 -18.10
N PRO A 155 -19.27 9.87 -17.51
CA PRO A 155 -19.27 10.85 -16.43
C PRO A 155 -18.34 10.43 -15.28
N LEU A 156 -17.70 11.41 -14.63
CA LEU A 156 -16.76 11.15 -13.53
C LEU A 156 -17.40 10.30 -12.41
N SER A 157 -18.66 10.55 -12.07
CA SER A 157 -19.41 9.77 -11.07
C SER A 157 -19.49 8.29 -11.44
N THR A 158 -19.75 7.97 -12.70
CA THR A 158 -19.77 6.59 -13.22
C THR A 158 -18.39 5.94 -13.13
N VAL A 159 -17.33 6.68 -13.49
CA VAL A 159 -15.95 6.19 -13.40
C VAL A 159 -15.55 5.91 -11.95
N ILE A 160 -15.98 6.75 -11.00
CA ILE A 160 -15.71 6.53 -9.58
C ILE A 160 -16.49 5.32 -9.07
N LEU A 161 -17.81 5.27 -9.32
CA LEU A 161 -18.69 4.23 -8.77
C LEU A 161 -18.39 2.84 -9.32
N PHE A 162 -18.15 2.72 -10.64
CA PHE A 162 -17.92 1.44 -11.31
C PHE A 162 -16.45 1.14 -11.60
N GLY A 163 -15.56 2.11 -11.41
CA GLY A 163 -14.12 1.96 -11.58
C GLY A 163 -13.38 2.00 -10.24
N ALA A 164 -13.27 3.19 -9.66
CA ALA A 164 -12.44 3.41 -8.47
C ALA A 164 -12.92 2.64 -7.23
N VAL A 165 -14.23 2.65 -6.94
CA VAL A 165 -14.81 1.95 -5.78
C VAL A 165 -14.52 0.44 -5.83
N PRO A 166 -14.91 -0.31 -6.87
CA PRO A 166 -14.63 -1.75 -6.93
C PRO A 166 -13.13 -2.04 -6.99
N PHE A 167 -12.34 -1.24 -7.72
CA PHE A 167 -10.89 -1.39 -7.78
C PHE A 167 -10.25 -1.34 -6.37
N ASN A 168 -10.57 -0.29 -5.60
CA ASN A 168 -9.96 -0.09 -4.28
C ASN A 168 -10.43 -1.15 -3.27
N LEU A 169 -11.69 -1.60 -3.36
CA LEU A 169 -12.19 -2.69 -2.53
C LEU A 169 -11.45 -4.01 -2.84
N ILE A 170 -11.33 -4.36 -4.13
CA ILE A 170 -10.58 -5.55 -4.58
C ILE A 170 -9.12 -5.46 -4.13
N LYS A 171 -8.47 -4.32 -4.35
CA LYS A 171 -7.08 -4.11 -3.95
C LYS A 171 -6.89 -4.37 -2.46
N GLY A 172 -7.74 -3.82 -1.60
CA GLY A 172 -7.61 -3.99 -0.16
C GLY A 172 -7.83 -5.45 0.29
N VAL A 173 -8.79 -6.17 -0.32
CA VAL A 173 -9.00 -7.59 -0.05
C VAL A 173 -7.83 -8.44 -0.52
N VAL A 174 -7.34 -8.23 -1.75
CA VAL A 174 -6.24 -9.02 -2.33
C VAL A 174 -4.95 -8.79 -1.56
N VAL A 175 -4.56 -7.53 -1.35
CA VAL A 175 -3.33 -7.20 -0.61
C VAL A 175 -3.42 -7.69 0.82
N GLY A 176 -4.55 -7.46 1.51
CA GLY A 176 -4.76 -7.95 2.87
C GLY A 176 -4.71 -9.48 2.96
N GLY A 177 -5.41 -10.18 2.06
CA GLY A 177 -5.43 -11.64 2.00
C GLY A 177 -4.05 -12.25 1.76
N VAL A 178 -3.33 -11.76 0.75
CA VAL A 178 -1.96 -12.21 0.44
C VAL A 178 -1.03 -11.94 1.62
N PHE A 179 -1.09 -10.73 2.20
CA PHE A 179 -0.29 -10.38 3.37
C PHE A 179 -0.54 -11.33 4.55
N TYR A 180 -1.79 -11.62 4.90
CA TYR A 180 -2.11 -12.55 5.99
C TYR A 180 -1.73 -14.00 5.68
N ALA A 181 -1.82 -14.42 4.43
CA ALA A 181 -1.38 -15.76 4.01
C ALA A 181 0.13 -15.96 4.25
N ILE A 182 0.94 -14.93 4.01
CA ILE A 182 2.39 -15.04 4.17
C ILE A 182 2.90 -14.59 5.54
N LYS A 183 2.18 -13.72 6.28
CA LYS A 183 2.69 -13.16 7.54
C LYS A 183 3.05 -14.26 8.55
N GLY A 184 2.29 -15.35 8.55
CA GLY A 184 2.54 -16.52 9.40
C GLY A 184 3.86 -17.25 9.12
N SER A 185 4.39 -17.16 7.89
CA SER A 185 5.67 -17.76 7.51
C SER A 185 6.87 -16.89 7.91
N PHE A 186 6.70 -15.56 7.95
CA PHE A 186 7.76 -14.61 8.30
C PHE A 186 7.88 -14.38 9.82
N LEU A 187 6.75 -14.34 10.53
CA LEU A 187 6.69 -14.01 11.96
C LEU A 187 7.48 -14.96 12.91
N PRO A 188 7.53 -16.29 12.71
CA PRO A 188 8.30 -17.19 13.57
C PRO A 188 9.81 -16.98 13.44
N ARG A 189 10.28 -16.51 12.27
CA ARG A 189 11.70 -16.33 11.96
C ARG A 189 12.25 -14.99 12.42
N LEU A 190 11.38 -14.01 12.67
CA LEU A 190 11.74 -12.69 13.22
C LEU A 190 11.76 -12.65 14.76
N LYS A 191 11.20 -13.66 15.44
CA LYS A 191 11.29 -13.82 16.91
C LYS A 191 12.57 -14.54 17.38
N LEU A 192 13.45 -14.95 16.47
CA LEU A 192 14.67 -15.70 16.79
C LEU A 192 15.90 -14.81 17.08
N ARG A 193 15.70 -13.56 17.53
CA ARG A 193 16.76 -12.72 18.09
C ARG A 193 16.26 -11.93 19.28
#